data_AF-A0A081CTC7-F1
#
_entry.id   AF-A0A081CTC7-F1
#
_cell.length_a   1.000
_cell.length_b   1.000
_cell.length_c   1.000
_cell.angle_alpha   90.00
_cell.angle_beta   90.00
_cell.angle_gamma   90.00
#
_symmetry.space_group_name_H-M   'P 1'
#
loop_
_entity.id
_entity.type
_entity.pdbx_description
1 polymer ?
#
loop_
_entity_poly.entity_id
_entity_poly.type
_entity_poly.pdbx_seq_one_letter_code
_entity_poly.pdbx_strand_id
1 'polypeptide(L)'
;MLSLQCRMARSAVGWDVNQLADAAHVPAQAITRFETGDDIDQPMIDALKAALQSAGVSFIDDNQTSAAGGPGVRLLKSPAEFDTDQSQTVQYPEHLAPDAPTGAGG
;
A
#
# COMPACT_ATOMS: atom_id res chain seq x y z
N MET A 1 -8.16 -0.25 11.64
CA MET A 1 -7.27 -1.21 10.97
C MET A 1 -7.64 -2.59 11.48
N LEU A 2 -7.86 -3.57 10.59
CA LEU A 2 -8.17 -4.95 10.99
C LEU A 2 -6.90 -5.73 11.37
N SER A 3 -7.06 -6.80 12.16
CA SER A 3 -5.97 -7.72 12.51
C SER A 3 -5.24 -8.28 11.29
N LEU A 4 -6.01 -8.69 10.27
CA LEU A 4 -5.46 -9.17 8.99
C LEU A 4 -4.66 -8.07 8.28
N GLN A 5 -5.14 -6.84 8.27
CA GLN A 5 -4.42 -5.70 7.66
C GLN A 5 -3.11 -5.41 8.38
N CYS A 6 -3.05 -5.56 9.71
CA CYS A 6 -1.82 -5.42 10.47
C CYS A 6 -0.77 -6.44 10.02
N ARG A 7 -1.16 -7.73 9.95
CA ARG A 7 -0.27 -8.80 9.48
C ARG A 7 0.20 -8.59 8.04
N MET A 8 -0.70 -8.16 7.16
CA MET A 8 -0.38 -7.85 5.76
C MET A 8 0.60 -6.68 5.67
N ALA A 9 0.34 -5.58 6.37
CA ALA A 9 1.18 -4.39 6.38
C ALA A 9 2.58 -4.69 6.94
N ARG A 10 2.65 -5.44 8.05
CA ARG A 10 3.92 -5.87 8.66
C ARG A 10 4.75 -6.70 7.67
N SER A 11 4.12 -7.65 6.99
CA SER A 11 4.80 -8.46 5.96
C SER A 11 5.26 -7.61 4.78
N ALA A 12 4.45 -6.61 4.38
CA ALA A 12 4.76 -5.73 3.26
C ALA A 12 5.99 -4.83 3.52
N VAL A 13 6.24 -4.45 4.77
CA VAL A 13 7.45 -3.69 5.18
C VAL A 13 8.61 -4.57 5.63
N GLY A 14 8.45 -5.90 5.59
CA GLY A 14 9.49 -6.86 5.99
C GLY A 14 9.79 -6.87 7.49
N TRP A 15 8.85 -6.48 8.33
CA TRP A 15 9.04 -6.46 9.79
C TRP A 15 8.60 -7.76 10.46
N ASP A 16 9.31 -8.15 11.52
CA ASP A 16 8.83 -9.10 12.51
C ASP A 16 7.98 -8.39 13.59
N VAL A 17 7.43 -9.17 14.53
CA VAL A 17 6.56 -8.64 15.60
C VAL A 17 7.32 -7.71 16.55
N ASN A 18 8.61 -7.97 16.81
CA ASN A 18 9.41 -7.14 17.71
C ASN A 18 9.75 -5.80 17.06
N GLN A 19 10.09 -5.80 15.76
CA GLN A 19 10.33 -4.56 15.02
C GLN A 19 9.08 -3.66 14.99
N LEU A 20 7.89 -4.23 14.83
CA LEU A 20 6.65 -3.48 14.94
C LEU A 20 6.37 -3.01 16.39
N ALA A 21 6.68 -3.84 17.39
CA ALA A 21 6.56 -3.49 18.80
C ALA A 21 7.40 -2.27 19.14
N ASP A 22 8.67 -2.26 18.71
CA ASP A 22 9.62 -1.18 18.93
C ASP A 22 9.17 0.09 18.20
N ALA A 23 8.74 -0.01 16.94
CA ALA A 23 8.28 1.14 16.17
C ALA A 23 7.01 1.78 16.74
N ALA A 24 6.06 0.96 17.20
CA ALA A 24 4.77 1.42 17.72
C ALA A 24 4.77 1.69 19.24
N HIS A 25 5.84 1.32 19.96
CA HIS A 25 5.89 1.33 21.42
C HIS A 25 4.76 0.54 22.08
N VAL A 26 4.37 -0.58 21.44
CA VAL A 26 3.30 -1.48 21.89
C VAL A 26 3.92 -2.82 22.29
N PRO A 27 3.50 -3.46 23.39
CA PRO A 27 4.03 -4.77 23.76
C PRO A 27 3.85 -5.83 22.65
N ALA A 28 4.91 -6.56 22.33
CA ALA A 28 4.89 -7.62 21.30
C ALA A 28 3.79 -8.67 21.52
N GLN A 29 3.44 -8.95 22.78
CA GLN A 29 2.35 -9.84 23.14
C GLN A 29 0.99 -9.30 22.69
N ALA A 30 0.74 -8.00 22.82
CA ALA A 30 -0.50 -7.37 22.36
C ALA A 30 -0.60 -7.44 20.83
N ILE A 31 0.51 -7.25 20.12
CA ILE A 31 0.55 -7.38 18.66
C ILE A 31 0.24 -8.81 18.23
N THR A 32 0.86 -9.81 18.87
CA THR A 32 0.59 -11.23 18.58
C THR A 32 -0.89 -11.56 18.77
N ARG A 33 -1.47 -11.13 19.91
CA ARG A 33 -2.89 -11.30 20.23
C ARG A 33 -3.79 -10.66 19.19
N PHE A 34 -3.50 -9.42 18.83
CA PHE A 34 -4.23 -8.72 17.79
C PHE A 34 -4.15 -9.43 16.44
N GLU A 35 -2.96 -9.87 16.01
CA GLU A 35 -2.77 -10.63 14.77
C GLU A 35 -3.49 -11.99 14.77
N THR A 36 -3.77 -12.58 15.93
CA THR A 36 -4.57 -13.82 16.08
C THR A 36 -6.07 -13.58 16.18
N GLY A 37 -6.52 -12.33 16.22
CA GLY A 37 -7.94 -11.97 16.25
C GLY A 37 -8.49 -11.63 17.63
N ASP A 38 -7.65 -11.50 18.65
CA ASP A 38 -8.08 -10.92 19.92
C ASP A 38 -8.25 -9.41 19.78
N ASP A 39 -9.17 -8.85 20.56
CA ASP A 39 -9.28 -7.41 20.71
C ASP A 39 -8.15 -6.86 21.58
N ILE A 40 -7.63 -5.70 21.17
CA ILE A 40 -6.70 -4.86 21.94
C ILE A 40 -7.26 -3.44 21.98
N ASP A 41 -6.73 -2.62 22.89
CA ASP A 41 -7.23 -1.27 23.08
C ASP A 41 -7.05 -0.41 21.82
N GLN A 42 -8.06 0.39 21.50
CA GLN A 42 -8.06 1.27 20.32
C GLN A 42 -6.80 2.15 20.20
N PRO A 43 -6.26 2.76 21.28
CA PRO A 43 -5.02 3.53 21.20
C PRO A 43 -3.81 2.71 20.74
N MET A 44 -3.74 1.42 21.08
CA MET A 44 -2.67 0.53 20.60
C MET A 44 -2.83 0.25 19.11
N ILE A 45 -4.07 0.04 18.65
CA ILE A 45 -4.36 -0.13 17.21
C ILE A 45 -3.95 1.13 16.43
N ASP A 46 -4.22 2.31 16.98
CA ASP A 46 -3.86 3.59 16.34
C ASP A 46 -2.34 3.78 16.29
N ALA A 47 -1.62 3.41 17.36
CA ALA A 47 -0.16 3.43 17.38
C ALA A 47 0.46 2.47 16.34
N LEU A 48 -0.06 1.24 16.24
CA LEU A 48 0.37 0.27 15.22
C LEU A 48 0.10 0.79 13.81
N LYS A 49 -1.09 1.35 13.56
CA LYS A 49 -1.46 1.94 12.27
C LYS A 49 -0.51 3.07 11.89
N ALA A 50 -0.20 3.97 12.82
CA ALA A 50 0.70 5.11 12.59
C ALA A 50 2.14 4.66 12.29
N ALA A 51 2.65 3.66 13.01
CA ALA A 51 3.99 3.11 12.78
C ALA A 51 4.10 2.49 11.37
N LEU A 52 3.11 1.69 10.97
CA LEU A 52 3.07 1.06 9.64
C LEU A 52 2.89 2.10 8.52
N GLN A 53 2.11 3.15 8.76
CA GLN A 53 1.98 4.25 7.81
C GLN A 53 3.30 5.00 7.61
N SER A 54 4.03 5.25 8.70
CA SER A 54 5.35 5.87 8.66
C SER A 54 6.38 5.01 7.94
N ALA A 55 6.22 3.68 7.98
CA ALA A 55 7.02 2.71 7.23
C ALA A 55 6.68 2.60 5.74
N GLY A 56 5.69 3.36 5.25
CA GLY A 56 5.34 3.42 3.84
C GLY A 56 4.13 2.58 3.44
N VAL A 57 3.26 2.21 4.38
CA VAL A 57 1.99 1.51 4.09
C VAL A 57 0.81 2.49 4.11
N SER A 58 -0.16 2.27 3.22
CA SER A 58 -1.48 2.87 3.34
C SER A 58 -2.53 1.77 3.47
N PHE A 59 -3.54 2.02 4.30
CA PHE A 59 -4.64 1.08 4.52
C PHE A 59 -5.80 1.44 3.61
N ILE A 60 -6.33 0.43 2.93
CA ILE A 60 -7.52 0.55 2.08
C ILE A 60 -8.68 0.01 2.89
N ASP A 61 -9.61 0.90 3.24
CA ASP A 61 -10.87 0.53 3.91
C ASP A 61 -11.89 0.01 2.89
N ASP A 62 -12.92 -0.68 3.37
CA ASP A 62 -13.92 -1.46 2.61
C ASP A 62 -14.62 -0.71 1.45
N ASN A 63 -14.64 0.63 1.49
CA ASN A 63 -15.33 1.50 0.53
C ASN A 63 -14.40 2.39 -0.31
N GLN A 64 -13.07 2.22 -0.23
CA GLN A 64 -12.14 2.92 -1.12
C GLN A 64 -11.96 2.15 -2.42
N THR A 65 -11.94 2.85 -3.57
CA THR A 65 -12.07 2.27 -4.91
C THR A 65 -11.03 1.19 -5.24
N SER A 66 -11.38 -0.05 -4.89
CA SER A 66 -11.20 -1.26 -5.68
C SER A 66 -12.62 -1.68 -6.05
N ALA A 67 -12.98 -1.65 -7.33
CA ALA A 67 -14.37 -1.59 -7.82
C ALA A 67 -15.38 -2.66 -7.30
N ALA A 68 -14.93 -3.70 -6.57
CA ALA A 68 -15.73 -4.61 -5.75
C ALA A 68 -14.84 -5.34 -4.71
N GLY A 69 -13.99 -4.61 -3.98
CA GLY A 69 -12.98 -5.18 -3.07
C GLY A 69 -13.38 -5.21 -1.59
N GLY A 70 -12.49 -5.76 -0.76
CA GLY A 70 -12.56 -5.70 0.70
C GLY A 70 -11.31 -5.04 1.32
N PRO A 71 -11.13 -5.08 2.65
CA PRO A 71 -10.04 -4.39 3.33
C PRO A 71 -8.66 -4.86 2.87
N GLY A 72 -7.75 -3.92 2.59
CA GLY A 72 -6.44 -4.21 2.03
C GLY A 72 -5.33 -3.27 2.51
N VAL A 73 -4.12 -3.48 1.99
CA VAL A 73 -2.95 -2.63 2.22
C VAL A 73 -2.29 -2.28 0.89
N ARG A 74 -1.70 -1.09 0.79
CA ARG A 74 -0.95 -0.61 -0.38
C ARG A 74 0.39 -0.03 0.06
N LEU A 75 1.45 -0.29 -0.69
CA LEU A 75 2.73 0.38 -0.50
C LEU A 75 2.69 1.78 -1.13
N LEU A 76 3.16 2.78 -0.40
CA LEU A 76 3.22 4.17 -0.87
C LEU A 76 4.29 4.38 -1.95
N LYS A 77 5.33 3.53 -1.98
CA LYS A 77 6.33 3.49 -3.04
C LYS A 77 6.26 2.16 -3.76
N SER A 78 6.36 2.20 -5.09
CA SER A 78 6.52 0.98 -5.86
C SER A 78 7.86 0.33 -5.49
N PRO A 79 7.91 -1.00 -5.26
CA PRO A 79 9.19 -1.70 -5.04
C PRO A 79 10.13 -1.62 -6.26
N ALA A 80 9.63 -1.10 -7.39
CA ALA A 80 10.30 -0.95 -8.67
C ALA A 80 10.26 0.50 -9.19
N GLU A 81 10.36 1.53 -8.34
CA GLU A 81 10.98 2.79 -8.79
C GLU A 81 12.47 2.51 -9.06
N PHE A 82 12.74 1.75 -10.12
CA PHE A 82 13.99 1.87 -10.84
C PHE A 82 14.04 3.29 -11.39
N ASP A 83 15.24 3.85 -11.47
CA ASP A 83 15.58 5.11 -12.16
C ASP A 83 15.09 5.03 -13.60
N THR A 84 13.79 5.26 -13.77
CA THR A 84 13.14 5.27 -15.06
C THR A 84 13.45 6.65 -15.58
N ASP A 85 14.51 6.74 -16.37
CA ASP A 85 14.76 7.88 -17.22
C ASP A 85 13.46 8.16 -17.98
N GLN A 86 12.76 9.23 -17.59
CA GLN A 86 11.48 9.61 -18.16
C GLN A 86 11.60 9.93 -19.66
N SER A 87 12.82 10.04 -20.20
CA SER A 87 13.09 10.15 -21.65
C SER A 87 12.88 8.85 -22.43
N GLN A 88 12.84 7.69 -21.76
CA GLN A 88 12.73 6.35 -22.38
C GLN A 88 11.30 5.79 -22.36
N THR A 89 10.34 6.47 -21.71
CA THR A 89 8.93 6.04 -21.67
C THR A 89 8.15 6.57 -22.88
N VAL A 90 8.64 6.31 -24.08
CA VAL A 90 7.83 6.40 -25.30
C VAL A 90 7.82 5.00 -25.91
N GLN A 91 6.76 4.24 -25.61
CA GLN A 91 6.63 2.86 -26.09
C GLN A 91 6.50 2.78 -27.61
N TYR A 92 6.07 3.85 -28.29
CA TYR A 92 6.04 3.97 -29.76
C TYR A 92 6.11 5.44 -30.23
N PRO A 93 7.31 6.01 -30.50
CA PRO A 93 7.41 7.33 -31.13
C PRO A 93 6.80 7.36 -32.54
N GLU A 94 6.75 6.22 -33.23
CA GLU A 94 6.33 6.04 -34.62
C GLU A 94 4.82 6.20 -34.87
N HIS A 95 3.99 6.26 -33.82
CA HIS A 95 2.55 6.49 -33.94
C HIS A 95 2.14 7.96 -33.74
N LEU A 96 3.11 8.89 -33.63
CA LEU A 96 2.84 10.32 -33.51
C LEU A 96 2.85 11.07 -34.86
N ALA A 97 3.02 10.37 -35.99
CA ALA A 97 2.75 10.96 -37.29
C ALA A 97 1.24 10.96 -37.53
N PRO A 98 0.59 12.12 -37.70
CA PRO A 98 -0.78 12.17 -38.19
C PRO A 98 -0.77 11.78 -39.68
N ASP A 99 -0.73 10.49 -39.97
CA ASP A 99 -0.72 9.93 -41.33
C ASP A 99 -2.12 9.96 -42.00
N ALA A 100 -3.08 10.68 -41.41
CA ALA A 100 -4.39 10.90 -42.01
C ALA A 100 -4.46 12.33 -42.60
N PRO A 101 -4.47 12.50 -43.94
CA PRO A 101 -4.89 13.76 -44.52
C PRO A 101 -6.34 13.98 -44.09
N THR A 102 -6.62 15.10 -43.45
CA THR A 102 -7.97 15.50 -43.04
C THR A 102 -8.81 15.72 -44.30
N GLY A 103 -9.48 14.66 -44.76
CA GLY A 103 -10.24 14.61 -45.99
C GLY A 103 -11.64 14.09 -45.74
N ALA A 104 -12.62 15.00 -45.81
CA ALA A 104 -14.00 14.82 -46.24
C ALA A 104 -14.72 13.50 -45.87
N GLY A 105 -15.50 13.55 -44.79
CA GLY A 105 -16.74 12.78 -44.68
C GLY A 105 -17.88 13.79 -44.50
N GLY A 106 -18.71 13.95 -45.54
CA GLY A 106 -19.96 14.71 -45.50
C GLY A 106 -21.14 13.87 -45.03
#